data_AF-A0A970AL53-F1
#
_entry.id   AF-A0A970AL53-F1
#
_cell.length_a   1.000
_cell.length_b   1.000
_cell.length_c   1.000
_cell.angle_alpha   90.00
_cell.angle_beta   90.00
_cell.angle_gamma   90.00
#
_symmetry.space_group_name_H-M   'P 1'
#
loop_
_entity.id
_entity.type
_entity.pdbx_description
1 polymer ?
#
loop_
_entity_poly.entity_id
_entity_poly.type
_entity_poly.pdbx_seq_one_letter_code
_entity_poly.pdbx_strand_id
1 'polypeptide(L)'
;MNRHKLWVIFVTLVAFLLSSCSNPDSVELVIDGTNLVRPGEKVEITALVGENVSELVWSITDESLGILAVSPDKPYQAFFTASPNATGYVTITASGETRADSIQLLVADLAIAGARGWHFTRQGGGEVQSPDNRGYGPNTVISHWDHGGHWLEWDLNMPKTDEYALIVRYATKRDPHLTKRELKVNGEVVLPVMTFRNTGGYAGPLAGSDLAQVSEWDTAVFPGIYLEAGTQSIRLTHVGDDPASPNGTNIAYIAFVTLGDLELTDDLLIMIENEIGVQRELRHWN
;
A
#
# COMPACT_ATOMS: atom_id res chain seq x y z
N MET A 1 -1.78 27.67 18.21
CA MET A 1 -1.83 26.39 18.94
C MET A 1 -1.22 25.32 18.04
N ASN A 2 0.09 25.12 18.16
CA ASN A 2 0.85 24.19 17.33
C ASN A 2 0.44 22.76 17.67
N ARG A 3 -0.24 22.08 16.75
CA ARG A 3 -0.43 20.64 16.81
C ARG A 3 0.85 20.01 16.29
N HIS A 4 1.70 19.56 17.21
CA HIS A 4 2.76 18.61 16.89
C HIS A 4 2.11 17.41 16.22
N LYS A 5 2.38 17.20 14.93
CA LYS A 5 2.14 15.92 14.26
C LYS A 5 3.06 14.91 14.95
N LEU A 6 2.50 14.14 15.88
CA LEU A 6 3.16 12.98 16.44
C LEU A 6 3.21 11.97 15.29
N TRP A 7 4.34 11.91 14.59
CA TRP A 7 4.63 10.77 13.74
C TRP A 7 4.73 9.57 14.67
N VAL A 8 3.68 8.75 14.70
CA VAL A 8 3.79 7.40 15.23
C VAL A 8 4.67 6.69 14.21
N ILE A 9 5.99 6.74 14.44
CA ILE A 9 6.92 5.84 13.79
C ILE A 9 6.46 4.45 14.19
N PHE A 10 5.87 3.75 13.23
CA PHE A 10 5.60 2.34 13.38
C PHE A 10 6.97 1.68 13.42
N VAL A 11 7.49 1.49 14.63
CA VAL A 11 8.43 0.41 14.87
C VAL A 11 7.61 -0.81 14.55
N THR A 12 7.81 -1.38 13.36
CA THR A 12 7.50 -2.78 13.13
C THR A 12 8.27 -3.51 14.21
N LEU A 13 7.60 -3.79 15.32
CA LEU A 13 8.07 -4.73 16.31
C LEU A 13 7.96 -6.07 15.58
N VAL A 14 8.92 -6.33 14.70
CA VAL A 14 9.17 -7.66 14.16
C VAL A 14 9.29 -8.50 15.43
N ALA A 15 8.34 -9.41 15.59
CA ALA A 15 8.40 -10.41 16.63
C ALA A 15 9.60 -11.30 16.30
N PHE A 16 10.80 -10.82 16.65
CA PHE A 16 12.06 -11.55 16.62
C PHE A 16 12.02 -12.60 17.71
N LEU A 17 11.29 -13.69 17.43
CA LEU A 17 11.35 -14.88 18.23
C LEU A 17 11.51 -16.08 17.29
N LEU A 18 12.78 -16.47 17.11
CA LEU A 18 13.29 -17.86 17.09
C LEU A 18 13.50 -18.60 15.76
N SER A 19 13.49 -17.98 14.57
CA SER A 19 13.86 -18.70 13.33
C SER A 19 15.39 -18.77 13.12
N SER A 20 16.08 -17.63 13.22
CA SER A 20 17.53 -17.50 13.01
C SER A 20 18.36 -18.39 13.95
N CYS A 21 17.89 -18.65 15.19
CA CYS A 21 18.62 -19.51 16.13
C CYS A 21 18.61 -21.01 15.79
N SER A 22 17.84 -21.46 14.79
CA SER A 22 17.72 -22.90 14.49
C SER A 22 18.61 -23.40 13.35
N ASN A 23 19.09 -22.50 12.48
CA ASN A 23 19.95 -22.84 11.35
C ASN A 23 21.29 -22.09 11.46
N PRO A 24 22.41 -22.80 11.72
CA PRO A 24 23.71 -22.16 11.94
C PRO A 24 24.27 -21.51 10.67
N ASP A 25 23.75 -21.83 9.49
CA ASP A 25 24.16 -21.24 8.21
C ASP A 25 23.16 -20.17 7.72
N SER A 26 22.21 -19.72 8.56
CA SER A 26 21.18 -18.75 8.15
C SER A 26 21.78 -17.38 7.84
N VAL A 27 21.20 -16.72 6.82
CA VAL A 27 21.38 -15.30 6.51
C VAL A 27 19.98 -14.76 6.25
N GLU A 28 19.58 -13.72 6.98
CA GLU A 28 18.27 -13.08 6.86
C GLU A 28 18.48 -11.55 6.88
N LEU A 29 18.00 -10.86 5.85
CA LEU A 29 18.10 -9.41 5.73
C LEU A 29 16.88 -8.73 6.33
N VAL A 30 17.16 -7.66 7.08
CA VAL A 30 16.15 -6.85 7.75
C VAL A 30 16.45 -5.39 7.48
N ILE A 31 15.42 -4.64 7.11
CA ILE A 31 15.47 -3.18 6.98
C ILE A 31 14.61 -2.55 8.07
N ASP A 32 15.09 -1.46 8.65
CA ASP A 32 14.26 -0.65 9.55
C ASP A 32 13.41 0.31 8.72
N GLY A 33 12.09 0.26 8.89
CA GLY A 33 11.13 1.12 8.20
C GLY A 33 10.50 0.49 6.95
N THR A 34 10.77 1.08 5.77
CA THR A 34 10.05 0.80 4.51
C THR A 34 11.02 0.40 3.39
N ASN A 35 10.52 -0.38 2.43
CA ASN A 35 11.24 -0.71 1.20
C ASN A 35 11.22 0.43 0.17
N LEU A 36 10.51 1.55 0.45
CA LEU A 36 10.57 2.79 -0.34
C LEU A 36 11.71 3.67 0.17
N VAL A 37 12.68 3.95 -0.69
CA VAL A 37 13.76 4.90 -0.39
C VAL A 37 13.58 6.13 -1.27
N ARG A 38 13.38 7.32 -0.67
CA ARG A 38 13.32 8.52 -1.50
C ARG A 38 14.70 8.85 -2.05
N PRO A 39 14.81 9.49 -3.23
CA PRO A 39 16.09 9.93 -3.76
C PRO A 39 16.88 10.74 -2.74
N GLY A 40 18.14 10.35 -2.50
CA GLY A 40 19.02 10.97 -1.51
C GLY A 40 18.85 10.47 -0.06
N GLU A 41 17.84 9.65 0.24
CA GLU A 41 17.71 9.03 1.56
C GLU A 41 18.68 7.85 1.72
N LYS A 42 18.99 7.58 2.99
CA LYS A 42 19.83 6.47 3.41
C LYS A 42 19.02 5.53 4.29
N VAL A 43 19.11 4.24 4.00
CA VAL A 43 18.54 3.18 4.83
C VAL A 43 19.62 2.26 5.36
N GLU A 44 19.39 1.71 6.55
CA GLU A 44 20.24 0.70 7.18
C GLU A 44 19.63 -0.68 6.97
N ILE A 45 20.47 -1.63 6.58
CA ILE A 45 20.12 -3.02 6.35
C ILE A 45 21.00 -3.85 7.28
N THR A 46 20.36 -4.67 8.11
CA THR A 46 21.03 -5.56 9.05
C THR A 46 20.83 -7.00 8.57
N ALA A 47 21.93 -7.74 8.48
CA ALA A 47 21.91 -9.18 8.31
C ALA A 47 21.89 -9.85 9.68
N LEU A 48 20.91 -10.71 9.90
CA LEU A 48 20.87 -11.65 11.01
C LEU A 48 21.46 -12.96 10.52
N VAL A 49 22.52 -13.41 11.19
CA VAL A 49 23.31 -14.54 10.70
C VAL A 49 23.41 -15.64 11.76
N GLY A 50 23.45 -16.89 11.29
CA GLY A 50 23.73 -18.05 12.12
C GLY A 50 25.19 -18.12 12.56
N GLU A 51 25.47 -18.97 13.55
CA GLU A 51 26.79 -19.08 14.20
C GLU A 51 27.94 -19.46 13.25
N ASN A 52 27.67 -20.14 12.13
CA ASN A 52 28.70 -20.55 11.17
C ASN A 52 29.04 -19.48 10.13
N VAL A 53 28.28 -18.38 10.07
CA VAL A 53 28.53 -17.31 9.11
C VAL A 53 29.58 -16.36 9.71
N SER A 54 30.79 -16.41 9.17
CA SER A 54 31.91 -15.56 9.60
C SER A 54 32.05 -14.28 8.78
N GLU A 55 31.60 -14.30 7.53
CA GLU A 55 31.74 -13.20 6.57
C GLU A 55 30.51 -13.12 5.65
N LEU A 56 30.23 -11.90 5.17
CA LEU A 56 29.19 -11.65 4.18
C LEU A 56 29.79 -10.89 2.99
N VAL A 57 29.40 -11.31 1.79
CA VAL A 57 29.59 -10.54 0.56
C VAL A 57 28.31 -9.81 0.23
N TRP A 58 28.40 -8.48 0.15
CA TRP A 58 27.28 -7.60 -0.15
C TRP A 58 27.31 -7.19 -1.63
N SER A 59 26.16 -7.15 -2.28
CA SER A 59 26.04 -6.74 -3.69
C SER A 59 24.71 -6.03 -3.97
N ILE A 60 24.68 -5.23 -5.04
CA ILE A 60 23.48 -4.58 -5.57
C ILE A 60 23.31 -4.86 -7.06
N THR A 61 22.06 -4.92 -7.53
CA THR A 61 21.75 -5.20 -8.94
C THR A 61 21.97 -4.01 -9.87
N ASP A 62 21.86 -2.78 -9.36
CA ASP A 62 21.99 -1.56 -10.17
C ASP A 62 22.63 -0.43 -9.34
N GLU A 63 23.91 -0.16 -9.63
CA GLU A 63 24.67 0.91 -8.97
C GLU A 63 24.26 2.32 -9.42
N SER A 64 23.46 2.46 -10.49
CA SER A 64 22.94 3.77 -10.88
C SER A 64 21.86 4.27 -9.91
N LEU A 65 21.16 3.36 -9.24
CA LEU A 65 20.09 3.68 -8.30
C LEU A 65 20.59 4.08 -6.91
N GLY A 66 21.85 3.80 -6.59
CA GLY A 66 22.45 4.22 -5.33
C GLY A 66 23.77 3.52 -5.00
N ILE A 67 24.28 3.85 -3.81
CA ILE A 67 25.55 3.34 -3.31
C ILE A 67 25.27 2.44 -2.11
N LEU A 68 25.81 1.21 -2.14
CA LEU A 68 25.83 0.31 -0.99
C LEU A 68 27.18 0.39 -0.29
N ALA A 69 27.17 0.68 1.01
CA ALA A 69 28.37 0.76 1.84
C ALA A 69 28.22 -0.15 3.07
N VAL A 70 29.16 -1.09 3.25
CA VAL A 70 29.22 -1.95 4.44
C VAL A 70 29.83 -1.15 5.60
N SER A 71 29.28 -1.31 6.80
CA SER A 71 29.82 -0.68 8.00
C SER A 71 31.21 -1.26 8.31
N PRO A 72 32.24 -0.41 8.49
CA PRO A 72 33.60 -0.89 8.77
C PRO A 72 33.71 -1.58 10.14
N ASP A 73 32.86 -1.20 11.09
CA ASP A 73 32.88 -1.72 12.46
C ASP A 73 31.88 -2.86 12.70
N LYS A 74 30.93 -3.05 11.76
CA LYS A 74 29.82 -4.00 11.91
C LYS A 74 29.56 -4.69 10.56
N PRO A 75 30.26 -5.79 10.23
CA PRO A 75 30.22 -6.41 8.89
C PRO A 75 28.84 -6.96 8.48
N TYR A 76 27.93 -7.12 9.44
CA TYR A 76 26.54 -7.53 9.23
C TYR A 76 25.58 -6.34 9.09
N GLN A 77 26.10 -5.12 8.94
CA GLN A 77 25.33 -3.92 8.65
C GLN A 77 25.82 -3.27 7.36
N ALA A 78 24.89 -2.95 6.47
CA ALA A 78 25.13 -2.18 5.27
C ALA A 78 24.18 -0.99 5.18
N PHE A 79 24.61 0.05 4.49
CA PHE A 79 23.84 1.25 4.24
C PHE A 79 23.64 1.42 2.74
N PHE A 80 22.39 1.54 2.32
CA PHE A 80 22.07 1.93 0.95
C PHE A 80 21.69 3.41 0.94
N THR A 81 22.36 4.20 0.09
CA THR A 81 22.02 5.61 -0.14
C THR A 81 21.52 5.76 -1.57
N ALA A 82 20.25 6.15 -1.72
CA ALA A 82 19.63 6.32 -3.02
C ALA A 82 20.28 7.48 -3.81
N SER A 83 20.56 7.25 -5.08
CA SER A 83 21.05 8.29 -5.99
C SER A 83 20.05 9.45 -6.10
N PRO A 84 20.52 10.70 -6.20
CA PRO A 84 19.64 11.83 -6.49
C PRO A 84 18.91 11.63 -7.82
N ASN A 85 17.60 11.86 -7.84
CA ASN A 85 16.73 11.70 -9.01
C ASN A 85 16.59 10.27 -9.58
N ALA A 86 17.06 9.25 -8.87
CA ALA A 86 16.84 7.87 -9.30
C ALA A 86 15.38 7.45 -9.13
N THR A 87 14.91 6.59 -10.02
CA THR A 87 13.63 5.89 -9.86
C THR A 87 13.78 4.48 -10.41
N GLY A 88 13.44 3.47 -9.60
CA GLY A 88 13.53 2.07 -10.00
C GLY A 88 13.70 1.12 -8.83
N TYR A 89 13.71 -0.17 -9.13
CA TYR A 89 13.91 -1.23 -8.16
C TYR A 89 15.38 -1.64 -8.09
N VAL A 90 15.94 -1.69 -6.89
CA VAL A 90 17.28 -2.22 -6.63
C VAL A 90 17.18 -3.40 -5.67
N THR A 91 17.84 -4.50 -6.00
CA THR A 91 17.95 -5.64 -5.08
C THR A 91 19.31 -5.60 -4.41
N ILE A 92 19.31 -5.72 -3.09
CA ILE A 92 20.49 -5.81 -2.25
C ILE A 92 20.56 -7.24 -1.72
N THR A 93 21.72 -7.88 -1.90
CA THR A 93 21.95 -9.26 -1.50
C THR A 93 23.12 -9.34 -0.54
N ALA A 94 22.94 -10.09 0.55
CA ALA A 94 24.03 -10.52 1.42
C ALA A 94 24.22 -12.03 1.29
N SER A 95 25.44 -12.45 0.98
CA SER A 95 25.79 -13.84 0.73
C SER A 95 26.85 -14.31 1.73
N GLY A 96 26.52 -15.34 2.50
CA GLY A 96 27.50 -16.20 3.16
C GLY A 96 28.01 -17.28 2.20
N GLU A 97 28.77 -18.25 2.72
CA GLU A 97 29.36 -19.31 1.89
C GLU A 97 28.31 -20.20 1.20
N THR A 98 27.22 -20.54 1.90
CA THR A 98 26.23 -21.53 1.45
C THR A 98 24.81 -20.98 1.30
N ARG A 99 24.56 -19.79 1.85
CA ARG A 99 23.25 -19.14 1.87
C ARG A 99 23.39 -17.66 1.54
N ALA A 100 22.34 -17.13 0.93
CA ALA A 100 22.20 -15.72 0.68
C ALA A 100 20.73 -15.34 0.93
N ASP A 101 20.54 -14.07 1.25
CA ASP A 101 19.22 -13.45 1.29
C ASP A 101 19.27 -12.11 0.58
N SER A 102 18.11 -11.68 0.08
CA SER A 102 17.98 -10.48 -0.73
C SER A 102 16.75 -9.67 -0.37
N ILE A 103 16.90 -8.36 -0.33
CA ILE A 103 15.79 -7.42 -0.20
C ILE A 103 15.71 -6.54 -1.44
N GLN A 104 14.49 -6.30 -1.92
CA GLN A 104 14.23 -5.35 -2.99
C GLN A 104 13.76 -4.02 -2.40
N LEU A 105 14.41 -2.93 -2.82
CA LEU A 105 14.04 -1.56 -2.50
C LEU A 105 13.49 -0.89 -3.76
N LEU A 106 12.41 -0.12 -3.60
CA LEU A 106 11.97 0.85 -4.59
C LEU A 106 12.61 2.20 -4.27
N VAL A 107 13.46 2.70 -5.16
CA VAL A 107 13.90 4.09 -5.12
C VAL A 107 12.89 4.92 -5.89
N ALA A 108 12.18 5.84 -5.24
CA ALA A 108 11.23 6.74 -5.92
C ALA A 108 10.80 7.91 -5.03
N ASP A 109 10.57 9.08 -5.63
CA ASP A 109 9.92 10.21 -4.95
C ASP A 109 8.40 10.17 -5.12
N LEU A 110 7.77 9.21 -4.44
CA LEU A 110 6.32 9.07 -4.48
C LEU A 110 5.66 10.07 -3.53
N ALA A 111 4.76 10.89 -4.05
CA ALA A 111 3.75 11.54 -3.23
C ALA A 111 2.53 10.62 -3.15
N ILE A 112 2.12 10.34 -1.91
CA ILE A 112 0.98 9.47 -1.59
C ILE A 112 0.03 10.27 -0.71
N ALA A 113 -1.25 10.26 -1.05
CA ALA A 113 -2.33 10.73 -0.19
C ALA A 113 -3.52 9.80 -0.34
N GLY A 114 -4.07 9.32 0.76
CA GLY A 114 -5.18 8.39 0.72
C GLY A 114 -5.83 8.23 2.07
N ALA A 115 -6.82 7.35 2.10
CA ALA A 115 -7.53 7.01 3.32
C ALA A 115 -8.06 5.59 3.22
N ARG A 116 -8.17 4.95 4.39
CA ARG A 116 -9.05 3.80 4.60
C ARG A 116 -10.46 4.12 4.10
N GLY A 117 -11.12 3.12 3.53
CA GLY A 117 -12.48 3.26 3.02
C GLY A 117 -13.44 3.82 4.08
N TRP A 118 -13.37 3.31 5.31
CA TRP A 118 -14.23 3.75 6.42
C TRP A 118 -13.92 5.15 6.95
N HIS A 119 -12.76 5.72 6.60
CA HIS A 119 -12.34 7.05 7.04
C HIS A 119 -12.84 8.16 6.10
N PHE A 120 -14.06 8.01 5.57
CA PHE A 120 -14.74 9.08 4.83
C PHE A 120 -15.21 10.17 5.79
N THR A 121 -15.32 11.39 5.28
CA THR A 121 -15.76 12.56 6.04
C THR A 121 -17.26 12.76 5.95
N ARG A 122 -17.86 12.44 4.80
CA ARG A 122 -19.27 12.68 4.48
C ARG A 122 -19.81 11.56 3.59
N GLN A 123 -21.10 11.28 3.71
CA GLN A 123 -21.84 10.37 2.84
C GLN A 123 -23.24 10.91 2.57
N GLY A 124 -23.90 10.42 1.52
CA GLY A 124 -25.30 10.70 1.25
C GLY A 124 -25.87 9.81 0.16
N GLY A 125 -27.21 9.71 0.10
CA GLY A 125 -27.90 8.79 -0.84
C GLY A 125 -27.87 7.32 -0.41
N GLY A 126 -27.41 7.03 0.81
CA GLY A 126 -27.36 5.70 1.42
C GLY A 126 -26.49 5.75 2.68
N GLU A 127 -26.27 4.59 3.31
CA GLU A 127 -25.37 4.44 4.45
C GLU A 127 -24.48 3.21 4.28
N VAL A 128 -23.17 3.37 4.37
CA VAL A 128 -22.22 2.26 4.38
C VAL A 128 -22.07 1.64 5.77
N GLN A 129 -21.55 0.41 5.82
CA GLN A 129 -21.21 -0.30 7.05
C GLN A 129 -19.71 -0.60 7.12
N SER A 130 -19.16 -0.70 8.34
CA SER A 130 -17.77 -1.11 8.61
C SER A 130 -17.72 -2.54 9.13
N PRO A 131 -17.41 -3.52 8.28
CA PRO A 131 -17.16 -4.86 8.73
C PRO A 131 -15.67 -5.08 9.02
N ASP A 132 -15.37 -5.66 10.18
CA ASP A 132 -13.99 -5.91 10.62
C ASP A 132 -13.46 -7.31 10.25
N ASN A 133 -14.12 -8.03 9.33
CA ASN A 133 -13.82 -9.44 9.02
C ASN A 133 -13.44 -9.71 7.56
N ARG A 134 -12.75 -8.74 6.91
CA ARG A 134 -12.45 -8.79 5.47
C ARG A 134 -10.96 -8.77 5.14
N GLY A 135 -10.12 -9.24 6.06
CA GLY A 135 -8.67 -9.29 5.85
C GLY A 135 -7.93 -8.05 6.36
N TYR A 136 -8.61 -6.93 6.56
CA TYR A 136 -7.99 -5.69 7.01
C TYR A 136 -8.37 -5.39 8.46
N GLY A 137 -7.49 -4.65 9.15
CA GLY A 137 -7.73 -4.19 10.52
C GLY A 137 -8.98 -3.32 10.62
N PRO A 138 -9.47 -3.08 11.85
CA PRO A 138 -10.75 -2.44 12.10
C PRO A 138 -10.81 -1.03 11.49
N ASN A 139 -12.03 -0.59 11.14
CA ASN A 139 -12.27 0.73 10.53
C ASN A 139 -11.49 0.93 9.22
N THR A 140 -11.27 -0.14 8.44
CA THR A 140 -10.64 -0.06 7.12
C THR A 140 -11.69 -0.09 6.01
N VAL A 141 -12.50 -1.14 6.00
CA VAL A 141 -13.35 -1.45 4.86
C VAL A 141 -14.72 -0.80 4.98
N ILE A 142 -15.25 -0.31 3.86
CA ILE A 142 -16.68 -0.02 3.70
C ILE A 142 -17.39 -1.17 2.97
N SER A 143 -18.66 -1.36 3.31
CA SER A 143 -19.58 -2.24 2.60
C SER A 143 -20.97 -1.61 2.46
N HIS A 144 -21.87 -2.27 1.73
CA HIS A 144 -23.23 -1.78 1.47
C HIS A 144 -23.27 -0.47 0.68
N TRP A 145 -22.23 -0.21 -0.13
CA TRP A 145 -22.24 0.88 -1.10
C TRP A 145 -22.99 0.46 -2.37
N ASP A 146 -24.30 0.26 -2.21
CA ASP A 146 -25.11 -0.59 -3.09
C ASP A 146 -25.85 0.14 -4.19
N HIS A 147 -26.42 1.31 -3.90
CA HIS A 147 -27.43 1.95 -4.77
C HIS A 147 -26.88 3.16 -5.53
N GLY A 148 -27.44 3.40 -6.71
CA GLY A 148 -27.10 4.58 -7.51
C GLY A 148 -27.45 5.88 -6.80
N GLY A 149 -26.60 6.88 -6.95
CA GLY A 149 -26.69 8.16 -6.24
C GLY A 149 -26.09 8.15 -4.83
N HIS A 150 -25.77 6.98 -4.25
CA HIS A 150 -25.02 6.92 -2.99
C HIS A 150 -23.58 7.39 -3.24
N TRP A 151 -23.14 8.40 -2.49
CA TRP A 151 -21.79 8.96 -2.57
C TRP A 151 -21.09 8.96 -1.22
N LEU A 152 -19.76 8.90 -1.29
CA LEU A 152 -18.83 9.01 -0.18
C LEU A 152 -17.79 10.07 -0.51
N GLU A 153 -17.38 10.84 0.50
CA GLU A 153 -16.42 11.93 0.33
C GLU A 153 -15.34 11.91 1.41
N TRP A 154 -14.09 12.05 0.97
CA TRP A 154 -12.89 12.13 1.81
C TRP A 154 -12.24 13.50 1.64
N ASP A 155 -11.70 14.06 2.70
CA ASP A 155 -10.83 15.23 2.62
C ASP A 155 -9.38 14.75 2.74
N LEU A 156 -8.64 14.78 1.63
CA LEU A 156 -7.27 14.27 1.53
C LEU A 156 -6.28 15.43 1.45
N ASN A 157 -5.17 15.36 2.19
CA ASN A 157 -4.11 16.36 2.11
C ASN A 157 -3.05 15.92 1.10
N MET A 158 -3.11 16.48 -0.11
CA MET A 158 -2.15 16.21 -1.18
C MET A 158 -0.78 16.82 -0.85
N PRO A 159 0.32 16.05 -0.90
CA PRO A 159 1.65 16.54 -0.50
C PRO A 159 2.21 17.62 -1.43
N LYS A 160 1.91 17.52 -2.74
CA LYS A 160 2.39 18.43 -3.78
C LYS A 160 1.35 18.57 -4.89
N THR A 161 1.51 19.60 -5.71
CA THR A 161 0.72 19.76 -6.93
C THR A 161 1.38 18.90 -8.01
N ASP A 162 0.67 17.88 -8.50
CA ASP A 162 1.21 16.93 -9.48
C ASP A 162 0.09 16.12 -10.16
N GLU A 163 0.47 15.30 -11.14
CA GLU A 163 -0.40 14.27 -11.72
C GLU A 163 -0.35 12.99 -10.87
N TYR A 164 -1.53 12.52 -10.47
CA TYR A 164 -1.72 11.34 -9.64
C TYR A 164 -2.49 10.24 -10.39
N ALA A 165 -2.22 9.00 -10.02
CA ALA A 165 -3.12 7.89 -10.27
C ALA A 165 -3.99 7.64 -9.02
N LEU A 166 -5.31 7.51 -9.21
CA LEU A 166 -6.21 7.02 -8.19
C LEU A 166 -6.17 5.49 -8.17
N ILE A 167 -5.75 4.95 -7.04
CA ILE A 167 -5.73 3.53 -6.70
C ILE A 167 -6.92 3.27 -5.78
N VAL A 168 -7.71 2.26 -6.10
CA VAL A 168 -8.83 1.80 -5.27
C VAL A 168 -8.69 0.31 -5.03
N ARG A 169 -8.59 -0.10 -3.77
CA ARG A 169 -8.61 -1.51 -3.36
C ARG A 169 -10.05 -1.92 -3.07
N TYR A 170 -10.60 -2.82 -3.87
CA TYR A 170 -12.04 -3.07 -3.91
C TYR A 170 -12.39 -4.56 -4.08
N ALA A 171 -13.64 -4.91 -3.74
CA ALA A 171 -14.19 -6.23 -3.98
C ALA A 171 -15.66 -6.13 -4.42
N THR A 172 -16.02 -6.84 -5.48
CA THR A 172 -17.40 -6.96 -5.96
C THR A 172 -17.63 -8.21 -6.80
N LYS A 173 -18.79 -8.86 -6.65
CA LYS A 173 -19.24 -9.94 -7.55
C LYS A 173 -20.10 -9.44 -8.71
N ARG A 174 -20.29 -8.13 -8.83
CA ARG A 174 -21.20 -7.52 -9.80
C ARG A 174 -20.50 -7.31 -11.14
N ASP A 175 -21.30 -7.25 -12.18
CA ASP A 175 -20.79 -6.96 -13.52
C ASP A 175 -20.32 -5.51 -13.63
N PRO A 176 -19.28 -5.23 -14.43
CA PRO A 176 -18.66 -3.91 -14.48
C PRO A 176 -19.62 -2.76 -14.82
N HIS A 177 -20.66 -3.02 -15.61
CA HIS A 177 -21.62 -1.99 -15.98
C HIS A 177 -22.52 -1.53 -14.80
N LEU A 178 -22.61 -2.35 -13.75
CA LEU A 178 -23.39 -2.09 -12.53
C LEU A 178 -22.56 -1.40 -11.43
N THR A 179 -21.23 -1.37 -11.55
CA THR A 179 -20.31 -0.91 -10.49
C THR A 179 -19.66 0.43 -10.81
N LYS A 180 -20.22 1.18 -11.77
CA LYS A 180 -19.64 2.46 -12.21
C LYS A 180 -19.62 3.49 -11.09
N ARG A 181 -18.56 4.29 -11.00
CA ARG A 181 -18.41 5.44 -10.10
C ARG A 181 -18.02 6.71 -10.84
N GLU A 182 -18.54 7.85 -10.40
CA GLU A 182 -18.07 9.17 -10.80
C GLU A 182 -17.08 9.67 -9.73
N LEU A 183 -15.94 10.22 -10.14
CA LEU A 183 -15.03 10.96 -9.28
C LEU A 183 -15.25 12.47 -9.46
N LYS A 184 -15.50 13.14 -8.34
CA LYS A 184 -15.42 14.60 -8.22
C LYS A 184 -14.28 15.02 -7.30
N VAL A 185 -13.62 16.11 -7.66
CA VAL A 185 -12.62 16.79 -6.84
C VAL A 185 -13.09 18.21 -6.61
N ASN A 186 -13.21 18.63 -5.36
CA ASN A 186 -13.74 19.95 -4.97
C ASN A 186 -15.09 20.31 -5.63
N GLY A 187 -15.93 19.30 -5.88
CA GLY A 187 -17.23 19.45 -6.52
C GLY A 187 -17.22 19.38 -8.06
N GLU A 188 -16.04 19.41 -8.70
CA GLU A 188 -15.90 19.32 -10.16
C GLU A 188 -15.72 17.86 -10.60
N VAL A 189 -16.35 17.46 -11.71
CA VAL A 189 -16.22 16.10 -12.26
C VAL A 189 -14.84 15.96 -12.91
N VAL A 190 -14.05 15.03 -12.40
CA VAL A 190 -12.72 14.70 -12.95
C VAL A 190 -12.79 13.43 -13.77
N LEU A 191 -13.43 12.37 -13.26
CA LEU A 191 -13.71 11.15 -14.03
C LEU A 191 -15.21 10.88 -14.01
N PRO A 192 -15.93 11.02 -15.14
CA PRO A 192 -17.38 10.83 -15.17
C PRO A 192 -17.77 9.36 -14.96
N VAL A 193 -16.92 8.43 -15.39
CA VAL A 193 -17.13 6.99 -15.27
C VAL A 193 -15.82 6.28 -14.97
N MET A 194 -15.77 5.67 -13.80
CA MET A 194 -14.79 4.67 -13.35
C MET A 194 -15.52 3.34 -13.23
N THR A 195 -14.88 2.24 -13.61
CA THR A 195 -15.52 0.92 -13.64
C THR A 195 -14.71 -0.07 -12.82
N PHE A 196 -15.39 -0.82 -11.97
CA PHE A 196 -14.80 -1.89 -11.16
C PHE A 196 -15.10 -3.26 -11.77
N ARG A 197 -14.09 -4.09 -11.96
CA ARG A 197 -14.27 -5.42 -12.54
C ARG A 197 -14.87 -6.38 -11.52
N ASN A 198 -15.45 -7.46 -11.99
CA ASN A 198 -15.90 -8.53 -11.10
C ASN A 198 -14.67 -9.22 -10.49
N THR A 199 -14.59 -9.25 -9.16
CA THR A 199 -13.49 -9.84 -8.39
C THR A 199 -13.85 -11.22 -7.82
N GLY A 200 -15.04 -11.74 -8.14
CA GLY A 200 -15.53 -13.05 -7.69
C GLY A 200 -16.32 -13.01 -6.37
N GLY A 201 -16.24 -11.92 -5.60
CA GLY A 201 -16.94 -11.83 -4.31
C GLY A 201 -16.85 -10.47 -3.64
N TYR A 202 -16.98 -10.44 -2.32
CA TYR A 202 -17.08 -9.20 -1.53
C TYR A 202 -16.03 -9.12 -0.42
N ALA A 203 -15.07 -10.03 -0.44
CA ALA A 203 -14.02 -10.27 0.55
C ALA A 203 -14.54 -10.60 1.96
N GLY A 204 -15.70 -11.25 2.03
CA GLY A 204 -16.24 -11.80 3.28
C GLY A 204 -15.51 -13.08 3.73
N PRO A 205 -15.94 -13.69 4.86
CA PRO A 205 -15.35 -14.92 5.34
C PRO A 205 -15.60 -16.11 4.41
N LEU A 206 -14.64 -17.04 4.36
CA LEU A 206 -14.79 -18.37 3.77
C LEU A 206 -15.95 -19.12 4.43
N ALA A 207 -16.68 -19.91 3.65
CA ALA A 207 -17.82 -20.67 4.16
C ALA A 207 -17.40 -21.60 5.30
N GLY A 208 -17.98 -21.41 6.49
CA GLY A 208 -17.66 -22.19 7.69
C GLY A 208 -16.35 -21.81 8.39
N SER A 209 -15.74 -20.67 8.04
CA SER A 209 -14.51 -20.16 8.64
C SER A 209 -14.67 -18.68 9.00
N ASP A 210 -13.80 -18.16 9.86
CA ASP A 210 -13.66 -16.74 10.14
C ASP A 210 -12.55 -16.08 9.28
N LEU A 211 -11.89 -16.84 8.41
CA LEU A 211 -10.86 -16.35 7.50
C LEU A 211 -11.48 -15.62 6.31
N ALA A 212 -11.03 -14.40 6.04
CA ALA A 212 -11.46 -13.63 4.89
C ALA A 212 -10.97 -14.25 3.57
N GLN A 213 -11.79 -14.14 2.51
CA GLN A 213 -11.41 -14.49 1.15
C GLN A 213 -10.57 -13.37 0.52
N VAL A 214 -9.32 -13.21 0.97
CA VAL A 214 -8.47 -12.09 0.56
C VAL A 214 -8.15 -12.05 -0.94
N SER A 215 -8.27 -13.18 -1.63
CA SER A 215 -8.13 -13.29 -3.09
C SER A 215 -9.28 -12.63 -3.88
N GLU A 216 -10.40 -12.29 -3.24
CA GLU A 216 -11.51 -11.54 -3.86
C GLU A 216 -11.26 -10.02 -3.87
N TRP A 217 -10.15 -9.56 -3.29
CA TRP A 217 -9.74 -8.16 -3.38
C TRP A 217 -8.93 -7.93 -4.66
N ASP A 218 -9.33 -6.92 -5.42
CA ASP A 218 -8.63 -6.44 -6.62
C ASP A 218 -8.26 -4.95 -6.47
N THR A 219 -7.39 -4.46 -7.35
CA THR A 219 -6.93 -3.08 -7.36
C THR A 219 -7.26 -2.43 -8.70
N ALA A 220 -8.06 -1.37 -8.66
CA ALA A 220 -8.32 -0.53 -9.83
C ALA A 220 -7.38 0.67 -9.83
N VAL A 221 -6.86 1.03 -11.01
CA VAL A 221 -5.95 2.16 -11.20
C VAL A 221 -6.55 3.10 -12.25
N PHE A 222 -6.68 4.37 -11.92
CA PHE A 222 -7.16 5.43 -12.79
C PHE A 222 -6.10 6.55 -12.87
N PRO A 223 -5.25 6.58 -13.90
CA PRO A 223 -4.19 7.58 -14.05
C PRO A 223 -4.74 8.93 -14.55
N GLY A 224 -3.87 9.95 -14.64
CA GLY A 224 -4.22 11.20 -15.33
C GLY A 224 -4.92 12.25 -14.48
N ILE A 225 -4.88 12.15 -13.14
CA ILE A 225 -5.64 13.03 -12.25
C ILE A 225 -4.73 14.10 -11.68
N TYR A 226 -4.79 15.31 -12.23
CA TYR A 226 -4.03 16.44 -11.71
C TYR A 226 -4.69 17.00 -10.44
N LEU A 227 -3.91 17.11 -9.36
CA LEU A 227 -4.37 17.63 -8.07
C LEU A 227 -3.42 18.70 -7.55
N GLU A 228 -3.98 19.73 -6.93
CA GLU A 228 -3.20 20.76 -6.24
C GLU A 228 -2.78 20.29 -4.84
N ALA A 229 -1.62 20.77 -4.38
CA ALA A 229 -1.17 20.58 -3.00
C ALA A 229 -2.19 21.11 -1.98
N GLY A 230 -2.23 20.48 -0.81
CA GLY A 230 -3.15 20.85 0.27
C GLY A 230 -4.43 20.00 0.28
N THR A 231 -5.43 20.46 1.03
CA THR A 231 -6.66 19.68 1.23
C THR A 231 -7.53 19.71 -0.02
N GLN A 232 -7.79 18.53 -0.57
CA GLN A 232 -8.68 18.27 -1.70
C GLN A 232 -9.88 17.45 -1.21
N SER A 233 -11.10 17.84 -1.61
CA SER A 233 -12.31 17.07 -1.32
C SER A 233 -12.56 16.08 -2.44
N ILE A 234 -12.47 14.79 -2.13
CA ILE A 234 -12.56 13.68 -3.08
C ILE A 234 -13.89 12.98 -2.88
N ARG A 235 -14.79 13.05 -3.85
CA ARG A 235 -16.09 12.36 -3.81
C ARG A 235 -16.18 11.28 -4.86
N LEU A 236 -16.57 10.09 -4.44
CA LEU A 236 -16.97 9.03 -5.35
C LEU A 236 -18.48 8.81 -5.25
N THR A 237 -19.18 8.74 -6.39
CA THR A 237 -20.64 8.55 -6.46
C THR A 237 -20.99 7.30 -7.26
N HIS A 238 -21.91 6.47 -6.78
CA HIS A 238 -22.46 5.35 -7.53
C HIS A 238 -23.26 5.83 -8.75
N VAL A 239 -22.81 5.49 -9.95
CA VAL A 239 -23.47 5.83 -11.24
C VAL A 239 -23.65 4.61 -12.18
N GLY A 240 -23.63 3.39 -11.62
CA GLY A 240 -23.90 2.15 -12.32
C GLY A 240 -25.27 2.10 -12.99
N ASP A 241 -25.38 1.24 -14.00
CA ASP A 241 -26.64 0.98 -14.67
C ASP A 241 -27.55 0.22 -13.69
N ASP A 242 -28.85 0.54 -13.64
CA ASP A 242 -29.79 0.05 -12.62
C ASP A 242 -29.53 0.55 -11.19
N PRO A 243 -29.78 1.84 -10.91
CA PRO A 243 -29.54 2.46 -9.61
C PRO A 243 -30.46 1.93 -8.50
N ALA A 244 -31.56 1.24 -8.82
CA ALA A 244 -32.52 0.72 -7.86
C ALA A 244 -32.07 -0.63 -7.26
N SER A 245 -31.31 -1.43 -8.02
CA SER A 245 -30.80 -2.71 -7.54
C SER A 245 -29.56 -2.56 -6.65
N PRO A 246 -29.33 -3.49 -5.70
CA PRO A 246 -28.15 -3.46 -4.84
C PRO A 246 -26.90 -3.96 -5.59
N ASN A 247 -26.12 -3.02 -6.13
CA ASN A 247 -24.91 -3.25 -6.92
C ASN A 247 -23.64 -2.89 -6.12
N GLY A 248 -23.50 -3.56 -4.98
CA GLY A 248 -22.46 -3.31 -4.00
C GLY A 248 -21.03 -3.40 -4.53
N THR A 249 -20.19 -2.48 -4.06
CA THR A 249 -18.74 -2.53 -4.16
C THR A 249 -18.17 -2.21 -2.80
N ASN A 250 -17.40 -3.14 -2.23
CA ASN A 250 -16.68 -2.89 -0.99
C ASN A 250 -15.34 -2.23 -1.32
N ILE A 251 -14.89 -1.30 -0.48
CA ILE A 251 -13.60 -0.62 -0.65
C ILE A 251 -12.82 -0.73 0.65
N ALA A 252 -11.58 -1.21 0.55
CA ALA A 252 -10.63 -1.20 1.65
C ALA A 252 -9.96 0.16 1.81
N TYR A 253 -9.56 0.79 0.71
CA TYR A 253 -8.97 2.13 0.72
C TYR A 253 -9.00 2.78 -0.67
N ILE A 254 -8.78 4.10 -0.65
CA ILE A 254 -8.41 4.90 -1.83
C ILE A 254 -7.05 5.55 -1.59
N ALA A 255 -6.24 5.68 -2.63
CA ALA A 255 -4.98 6.39 -2.59
C ALA A 255 -4.70 7.08 -3.92
N PHE A 256 -4.23 8.32 -3.87
CA PHE A 256 -3.64 9.06 -4.97
C PHE A 256 -2.14 8.95 -4.86
N VAL A 257 -1.50 8.43 -5.91
CA VAL A 257 -0.05 8.19 -5.94
C VAL A 257 0.56 8.76 -7.21
N THR A 258 1.67 9.48 -7.10
CA THR A 258 2.47 9.91 -8.27
C THR A 258 3.29 8.73 -8.80
N LEU A 259 2.62 7.78 -9.46
CA LEU A 259 3.24 6.55 -9.94
C LEU A 259 4.23 6.77 -11.10
N GLY A 260 3.95 7.75 -11.98
CA GLY A 260 4.65 7.85 -13.27
C GLY A 260 4.50 6.54 -14.05
N ASP A 261 5.62 5.97 -14.49
CA ASP A 261 5.67 4.72 -15.25
C ASP A 261 5.89 3.47 -14.37
N LEU A 262 5.84 3.60 -13.05
CA LEU A 262 6.05 2.47 -12.15
C LEU A 262 4.91 1.45 -12.25
N GLU A 263 5.30 0.18 -12.31
CA GLU A 263 4.36 -0.93 -12.19
C GLU A 263 3.82 -1.04 -10.75
N LEU A 264 2.51 -1.22 -10.60
CA LEU A 264 1.88 -1.37 -9.31
C LEU A 264 2.03 -2.82 -8.81
N THR A 265 3.15 -3.10 -8.15
CA THR A 265 3.43 -4.40 -7.52
C THR A 265 2.77 -4.54 -6.15
N ASP A 266 2.70 -5.76 -5.62
CA ASP A 266 2.19 -6.01 -4.26
C ASP A 266 3.01 -5.30 -3.18
N ASP A 267 4.33 -5.23 -3.36
CA ASP A 267 5.20 -4.47 -2.45
C ASP A 267 4.86 -2.98 -2.47
N LEU A 268 4.59 -2.41 -3.65
CA LEU A 268 4.15 -1.02 -3.75
C LEU A 268 2.78 -0.81 -3.12
N LEU A 269 1.86 -1.77 -3.24
CA LEU A 269 0.58 -1.73 -2.52
C LEU A 269 0.78 -1.74 -1.00
N ILE A 270 1.65 -2.60 -0.47
CA ILE A 270 1.96 -2.63 0.97
C ILE A 270 2.56 -1.28 1.42
N MET A 271 3.44 -0.68 0.61
CA MET A 271 4.01 0.63 0.90
C MET A 271 2.94 1.72 0.95
N ILE A 272 2.01 1.73 -0.01
CA ILE A 272 0.88 2.67 -0.03
C ILE A 272 -0.01 2.45 1.19
N GLU A 273 -0.34 1.20 1.50
CA GLU A 273 -1.16 0.82 2.65
C GLU A 273 -0.56 1.33 3.96
N ASN A 274 0.75 1.13 4.17
CA ASN A 274 1.46 1.60 5.35
C ASN A 274 1.41 3.14 5.47
N GLU A 275 1.63 3.87 4.37
CA GLU A 275 1.61 5.33 4.36
C GLU A 275 0.22 5.91 4.72
N ILE A 276 -0.85 5.22 4.32
CA ILE A 276 -2.24 5.65 4.60
C ILE A 276 -2.85 4.98 5.84
N GLY A 277 -2.04 4.21 6.59
CA GLY A 277 -2.45 3.55 7.84
C GLY A 277 -3.46 2.41 7.65
N VAL A 278 -3.41 1.71 6.52
CA VAL A 278 -4.10 0.43 6.30
C VAL A 278 -3.25 -0.70 6.84
N GLN A 279 -3.87 -1.62 7.56
CA GLN A 279 -3.20 -2.80 8.11
C GLN A 279 -3.86 -4.06 7.58
N ARG A 280 -3.07 -4.98 7.03
CA ARG A 280 -3.49 -6.35 6.74
C ARG A 280 -3.42 -7.18 8.02
N GLU A 281 -4.48 -7.92 8.33
CA GLU A 281 -4.45 -8.88 9.43
C GLU A 281 -3.78 -10.18 8.98
N LEU A 282 -2.53 -10.39 9.37
CA LEU A 282 -1.67 -11.49 8.87
C LEU A 282 -2.34 -12.86 8.83
N ARG A 283 -3.23 -13.17 9.79
CA ARG A 283 -3.99 -14.44 9.81
C ARG A 283 -4.79 -14.71 8.53
N HIS A 284 -5.11 -13.68 7.76
CA HIS A 284 -5.89 -13.76 6.52
C HIS A 284 -5.04 -13.76 5.25
N TRP A 285 -3.81 -13.28 5.32
CA TRP A 285 -2.96 -13.04 4.14
C TRP A 285 -1.77 -14.00 4.03
N ASN A 286 -1.65 -14.93 4.99
CA ASN A 286 -0.63 -15.98 5.02
C ASN A 286 -1.11 -17.28 4.37
#